data_AF-A0A7Y2BIR0-F1
#
_entry.id   AF-A0A7Y2BIR0-F1
#
_cell.length_a   1.000
_cell.length_b   1.000
_cell.length_c   1.000
_cell.angle_alpha   90.00
_cell.angle_beta   90.00
_cell.angle_gamma   90.00
#
_symmetry.space_group_name_H-M   'P 1'
#
loop_
_entity.id
_entity.type
_entity.pdbx_description
1 polymer ?
#
loop_
_entity_poly.entity_id
_entity_poly.type
_entity_poly.pdbx_seq_one_letter_code
_entity_poly.pdbx_strand_id
1 'polypeptide(L)'
;MTRPDRNTDGIIQDRGPMNYELSDTQLNSLAKDLDGLYDETQKKMGQQDLDYVRNVKRYSEAIKRRSFELFNHPDTDGAFQKAIVLRGLHVLIEFSVGHVILHGAYDHIEGANEFHSSVYKWDFVIDTDDWKTMHHQGHHPYTNIKGQDHDIGYGLLRIDARQDWWGHNLVQMLTFPALLASHSLYFALYTSYSARAIEGRKQYAPGNYKNAFELLAKAYVKNVITEPAK
;
A
#
# COMPACT_ATOMS: atom_id res chain seq x y z
N MET A 1 35.15 -4.44 5.71
CA MET A 1 34.71 -5.43 4.71
C MET A 1 34.39 -4.69 3.43
N THR A 2 35.35 -4.63 2.52
CA THR A 2 35.21 -4.12 1.17
C THR A 2 34.50 -5.17 0.33
N ARG A 3 33.50 -4.74 -0.45
CA ARG A 3 32.73 -5.58 -1.37
C ARG A 3 33.72 -6.19 -2.39
N PRO A 4 33.68 -7.51 -2.67
CA PRO A 4 34.56 -8.08 -3.68
C PRO A 4 34.22 -7.46 -5.04
N ASP A 5 35.26 -7.17 -5.81
CA ASP A 5 35.19 -6.75 -7.19
C ASP A 5 34.45 -7.83 -7.99
N ARG A 6 33.31 -7.46 -8.58
CA ARG A 6 32.70 -8.32 -9.58
C ARG A 6 33.55 -8.19 -10.82
N ASN A 7 34.38 -9.21 -11.07
CA ASN A 7 35.04 -9.40 -12.33
C ASN A 7 33.96 -9.58 -13.42
N THR A 8 33.65 -8.51 -14.15
CA THR A 8 32.63 -8.45 -15.21
C THR A 8 33.20 -8.74 -16.60
N ASP A 9 34.49 -9.06 -16.69
CA ASP A 9 35.27 -9.03 -17.94
C ASP A 9 34.94 -10.18 -18.93
N GLY A 10 33.91 -10.99 -18.66
CA GLY A 10 33.52 -12.11 -19.51
C GLY A 10 32.03 -12.28 -19.82
N ILE A 11 31.12 -11.43 -19.28
CA ILE A 11 29.66 -11.70 -19.39
C ILE A 11 28.89 -10.63 -20.19
N ILE A 12 29.42 -9.42 -20.35
CA ILE A 12 28.77 -8.39 -21.18
C ILE A 12 29.56 -8.25 -22.47
N GLN A 13 29.26 -9.10 -23.45
CA GLN A 13 29.53 -8.74 -24.84
C GLN A 13 28.71 -7.49 -25.14
N ASP A 14 29.38 -6.39 -25.48
CA ASP A 14 28.77 -5.20 -26.06
C ASP A 14 28.15 -5.58 -27.41
N ARG A 15 26.94 -6.13 -27.35
CA ARG A 15 26.08 -6.25 -28.52
C ARG A 15 25.64 -4.81 -28.78
N GLY A 16 26.31 -4.15 -29.73
CA GLY A 16 26.01 -2.77 -30.13
C GLY A 16 24.50 -2.52 -30.30
N PRO A 17 24.06 -1.25 -30.43
CA PRO A 17 22.67 -0.85 -30.18
C PRO A 17 21.68 -1.85 -30.77
N MET A 18 21.02 -2.59 -29.87
CA MET A 18 20.04 -3.58 -30.27
C MET A 18 18.82 -2.83 -30.81
N ASN A 19 18.75 -2.65 -32.12
CA ASN A 19 17.54 -2.20 -32.79
C ASN A 19 16.52 -3.35 -32.76
N TYR A 20 15.78 -3.43 -31.65
CA TYR A 20 14.65 -4.34 -31.47
C TYR A 20 13.38 -3.77 -32.09
N GLU A 21 13.43 -3.42 -33.38
CA GLU A 21 12.21 -3.03 -34.08
C GLU A 21 11.48 -4.29 -34.56
N LEU A 22 10.31 -4.55 -33.98
CA LEU A 22 9.41 -5.59 -34.46
C LEU A 22 8.78 -5.15 -35.78
N SER A 23 8.72 -6.04 -36.77
CA SER A 23 7.85 -5.83 -37.92
C SER A 23 6.38 -5.77 -37.49
N ASP A 24 5.52 -5.12 -38.28
CA ASP A 24 4.07 -5.07 -38.02
C ASP A 24 3.46 -6.46 -37.80
N THR A 25 3.93 -7.47 -38.55
CA THR A 25 3.50 -8.86 -38.39
C THR A 25 3.89 -9.41 -37.01
N GLN A 26 5.12 -9.17 -36.56
CA GLN A 26 5.58 -9.62 -35.24
C GLN A 26 4.85 -8.88 -34.11
N LEU A 27 4.63 -7.57 -34.27
CA LEU A 27 3.89 -6.76 -33.31
C LEU A 27 2.44 -7.24 -33.17
N ASN A 28 1.76 -7.49 -34.28
CA ASN A 28 0.39 -8.01 -34.28
C ASN A 28 0.30 -9.42 -33.72
N SER A 29 1.29 -10.28 -34.01
CA SER A 29 1.35 -11.62 -33.41
C SER A 29 1.51 -11.53 -31.90
N LEU A 30 2.44 -10.69 -31.41
CA LEU A 30 2.67 -10.49 -29.99
C LEU A 30 1.42 -9.96 -29.29
N ALA A 31 0.74 -8.97 -29.87
CA ALA A 31 -0.51 -8.44 -29.31
C ALA A 31 -1.56 -9.54 -29.16
N LYS A 32 -1.76 -10.35 -30.21
CA LYS A 32 -2.69 -11.48 -30.19
C LYS A 32 -2.32 -12.53 -29.14
N ASP A 33 -1.04 -12.82 -28.98
CA ASP A 33 -0.55 -13.79 -27.99
C ASP A 33 -0.77 -13.27 -26.56
N LEU A 34 -0.56 -11.97 -26.32
CA LEU A 34 -0.83 -11.32 -25.04
C LEU A 34 -2.34 -11.29 -24.71
N ASP A 35 -3.18 -10.93 -25.68
CA ASP A 35 -4.64 -10.96 -25.53
C ASP A 35 -5.13 -12.38 -25.24
N GLY A 36 -4.59 -13.38 -25.95
CA GLY A 36 -4.90 -14.78 -25.72
C GLY A 36 -4.52 -15.25 -24.31
N LEU A 37 -3.34 -14.86 -23.82
CA LEU A 37 -2.89 -15.15 -22.47
C LEU A 37 -3.75 -14.45 -21.41
N TYR A 38 -4.12 -13.19 -21.65
CA TYR A 38 -5.01 -12.42 -20.78
C TYR A 38 -6.37 -13.13 -20.65
N ASP A 39 -6.99 -13.49 -21.78
CA ASP A 39 -8.27 -14.21 -21.80
C ASP A 39 -8.20 -15.58 -21.13
N GLU A 40 -7.13 -16.35 -21.36
CA GLU A 40 -6.93 -17.64 -20.73
C GLU A 40 -6.78 -17.50 -19.21
N THR A 41 -6.05 -16.47 -18.76
CA THR A 41 -5.82 -16.21 -17.34
C THR A 41 -7.08 -15.69 -16.65
N GLN A 42 -7.79 -14.75 -17.26
CA GLN A 42 -9.09 -14.24 -16.80
C GLN A 42 -10.09 -15.37 -16.56
N LYS A 43 -10.17 -16.35 -17.48
CA LYS A 43 -11.05 -17.52 -17.34
C LYS A 43 -10.72 -18.44 -16.16
N LYS A 44 -9.50 -18.38 -15.63
CA LYS A 44 -9.10 -19.14 -14.43
C LYS A 44 -9.55 -18.46 -13.15
N MET A 45 -9.80 -17.14 -13.20
CA MET A 45 -10.25 -16.37 -12.05
C MET A 45 -11.75 -16.56 -11.82
N GLY A 46 -12.15 -16.67 -10.56
CA GLY A 46 -13.55 -16.93 -10.25
C GLY A 46 -13.85 -17.03 -8.76
N GLN A 47 -14.87 -17.83 -8.44
CA GLN A 47 -15.38 -17.99 -7.08
C GLN A 47 -14.30 -18.44 -6.08
N GLN A 48 -13.34 -19.27 -6.52
CA GLN A 48 -12.25 -19.74 -5.66
C GLN A 48 -11.37 -18.58 -5.15
N ASP A 49 -11.09 -17.58 -5.98
CA ASP A 49 -10.32 -16.40 -5.59
C ASP A 49 -11.09 -15.54 -4.58
N LEU A 50 -12.40 -15.40 -4.79
CA LEU A 50 -13.28 -14.71 -3.85
C LEU A 50 -13.36 -15.44 -2.51
N ASP A 51 -13.46 -16.77 -2.52
CA ASP A 51 -13.45 -17.59 -1.30
C ASP A 51 -12.11 -17.49 -0.57
N TYR A 52 -11.00 -17.44 -1.31
CA TYR A 52 -9.67 -17.23 -0.75
C TYR A 52 -9.58 -15.89 -0.03
N VAL A 53 -9.91 -14.78 -0.70
CA VAL A 53 -9.79 -13.44 -0.08
C VAL A 53 -10.75 -13.28 1.10
N ARG A 54 -11.97 -13.85 1.03
CA ARG A 54 -12.89 -13.93 2.18
C ARG A 54 -12.25 -14.65 3.36
N ASN A 55 -11.61 -15.79 3.13
CA ASN A 55 -10.96 -16.55 4.19
C ASN A 55 -9.76 -15.81 4.79
N VAL A 56 -8.94 -15.16 3.96
CA VAL A 56 -7.83 -14.31 4.44
C VAL A 56 -8.36 -13.17 5.31
N LYS A 57 -9.43 -12.48 4.89
CA LYS A 57 -10.08 -11.44 5.71
C LYS A 57 -10.61 -12.00 7.02
N ARG A 58 -11.25 -13.18 7.01
CA ARG A 58 -11.73 -13.84 8.24
C ARG A 58 -10.60 -14.15 9.22
N TYR A 59 -9.45 -14.62 8.72
CA TYR A 59 -8.26 -14.82 9.56
C TYR A 59 -7.72 -13.50 10.11
N SER A 60 -7.63 -12.46 9.28
CA SER A 60 -7.21 -11.11 9.70
C SER A 60 -8.08 -10.59 10.84
N GLU A 61 -9.41 -10.71 10.72
CA GLU A 61 -10.39 -10.30 11.74
C GLU A 61 -10.30 -11.13 13.02
N ALA A 62 -10.06 -12.43 12.93
CA ALA A 62 -9.84 -13.29 14.10
C ALA A 62 -8.56 -12.91 14.85
N ILE A 63 -7.47 -12.63 14.11
CA ILE A 63 -6.20 -12.15 14.66
C ILE A 63 -6.39 -10.80 15.37
N LYS A 64 -7.13 -9.87 14.74
CA LYS A 64 -7.47 -8.57 15.33
C LYS A 64 -8.21 -8.73 16.66
N ARG A 65 -9.28 -9.54 16.70
CA ARG A 65 -10.04 -9.80 17.92
C ARG A 65 -9.17 -10.38 19.02
N ARG A 66 -8.38 -11.41 18.70
CA ARG A 66 -7.49 -12.04 19.68
C ARG A 66 -6.42 -11.08 20.22
N SER A 67 -5.93 -10.17 19.38
CA SER A 67 -5.04 -9.09 19.82
C SER A 67 -5.70 -8.21 20.87
N PHE A 68 -6.94 -7.76 20.65
CA PHE A 68 -7.68 -6.95 21.62
C PHE A 68 -8.04 -7.69 22.90
N GLU A 69 -8.46 -8.96 22.80
CA GLU A 69 -8.69 -9.81 23.97
C GLU A 69 -7.45 -9.87 24.86
N LEU A 70 -6.26 -10.08 24.29
CA LEU A 70 -5.02 -10.12 25.05
C LEU A 70 -4.62 -8.76 25.66
N PHE A 71 -5.00 -7.64 25.04
CA PHE A 71 -4.79 -6.30 25.62
C PHE A 71 -5.72 -6.04 26.81
N ASN A 72 -6.99 -6.45 26.72
CA ASN A 72 -8.01 -6.14 27.73
C ASN A 72 -8.09 -7.20 28.85
N HIS A 73 -7.88 -8.46 28.50
CA HIS A 73 -8.02 -9.63 29.35
C HIS A 73 -6.81 -10.56 29.17
N PRO A 74 -5.62 -10.17 29.67
CA PRO A 74 -4.41 -10.97 29.53
C PRO A 74 -4.59 -12.32 30.23
N ASP A 75 -4.43 -13.41 29.49
CA ASP A 75 -4.67 -14.78 29.94
C ASP A 75 -3.39 -15.65 29.96
N THR A 76 -2.26 -15.09 29.52
CA THR A 76 -0.97 -15.80 29.43
C THR A 76 0.21 -14.89 29.71
N ASP A 77 1.34 -15.48 30.11
CA ASP A 77 2.61 -14.76 30.20
C ASP A 77 2.97 -14.14 28.84
N GLY A 78 3.39 -12.87 28.89
CA GLY A 78 3.70 -12.08 27.70
C GLY A 78 2.48 -11.71 26.85
N ALA A 79 1.24 -11.79 27.37
CA ALA A 79 0.01 -11.44 26.65
C ALA A 79 0.11 -10.11 25.88
N PHE A 80 0.66 -9.06 26.51
CA PHE A 80 0.86 -7.76 25.86
C PHE A 80 1.78 -7.82 24.64
N GLN A 81 2.90 -8.55 24.71
CA GLN A 81 3.82 -8.72 23.57
C GLN A 81 3.14 -9.52 22.44
N LYS A 82 2.43 -10.60 22.79
CA LYS A 82 1.65 -11.40 21.81
C LYS A 82 0.57 -10.55 21.15
N ALA A 83 -0.11 -9.71 21.91
CA ALA A 83 -1.12 -8.78 21.41
C ALA A 83 -0.54 -7.81 20.37
N ILE A 84 0.65 -7.25 20.63
CA ILE A 84 1.38 -6.39 19.67
C ILE A 84 1.73 -7.15 18.39
N VAL A 85 2.28 -8.37 18.50
CA VAL A 85 2.64 -9.18 17.33
C VAL A 85 1.41 -9.51 16.48
N LEU A 86 0.32 -9.97 17.12
CA LEU A 86 -0.93 -10.24 16.42
C LEU A 86 -1.50 -8.98 15.78
N ARG A 87 -1.42 -7.83 16.45
CA ARG A 87 -1.84 -6.54 15.86
C ARG A 87 -1.03 -6.22 14.61
N GLY A 88 0.28 -6.40 14.65
CA GLY A 88 1.16 -6.20 13.50
C GLY A 88 0.80 -7.11 12.33
N LEU A 89 0.53 -8.40 12.61
CA LEU A 89 0.11 -9.37 11.59
C LEU A 89 -1.21 -8.95 10.92
N HIS A 90 -2.22 -8.57 11.70
CA HIS A 90 -3.48 -8.06 11.15
C HIS A 90 -3.26 -6.86 10.23
N VAL A 91 -2.45 -5.87 10.67
CA VAL A 91 -2.16 -4.66 9.88
C VAL A 91 -1.47 -5.01 8.55
N LEU A 92 -0.51 -5.95 8.56
CA LEU A 92 0.19 -6.40 7.34
C LEU A 92 -0.76 -7.13 6.37
N ILE A 93 -1.62 -8.02 6.89
CA ILE A 93 -2.60 -8.74 6.07
C ILE A 93 -3.60 -7.76 5.47
N GLU A 94 -4.17 -6.85 6.27
CA GLU A 94 -5.17 -5.89 5.81
C GLU A 94 -4.58 -4.89 4.80
N PHE A 95 -3.33 -4.46 4.98
CA PHE A 95 -2.64 -3.64 3.99
C PHE A 95 -2.51 -4.40 2.66
N SER A 96 -2.00 -5.64 2.71
CA SER A 96 -1.75 -6.44 1.51
C SER A 96 -3.03 -6.76 0.74
N VAL A 97 -4.08 -7.20 1.45
CA VAL A 97 -5.37 -7.55 0.83
C VAL A 97 -6.08 -6.33 0.28
N GLY A 98 -6.16 -5.25 1.07
CA GLY A 98 -6.81 -4.04 0.59
C GLY A 98 -6.07 -3.37 -0.56
N HIS A 99 -4.74 -3.46 -0.60
CA HIS A 99 -3.93 -3.01 -1.74
C HIS A 99 -4.33 -3.74 -3.03
N VAL A 100 -4.35 -5.08 -3.00
CA VAL A 100 -4.74 -5.92 -4.14
C VAL A 100 -6.19 -5.63 -4.59
N ILE A 101 -7.11 -5.47 -3.63
CA ILE A 101 -8.51 -5.15 -3.94
C ILE A 101 -8.62 -3.77 -4.59
N LEU A 102 -7.96 -2.75 -4.05
CA LEU A 102 -8.06 -1.40 -4.59
C LEU A 102 -7.43 -1.28 -5.98
N HIS A 103 -6.45 -2.14 -6.31
CA HIS A 103 -5.94 -2.33 -7.68
C HIS A 103 -6.94 -2.97 -8.66
N GLY A 104 -8.12 -3.37 -8.18
CA GLY A 104 -9.17 -3.94 -9.03
C GLY A 104 -8.95 -5.42 -9.37
N ALA A 105 -8.12 -6.13 -8.61
CA ALA A 105 -7.79 -7.53 -8.87
C ALA A 105 -9.02 -8.46 -8.95
N TYR A 106 -10.13 -8.08 -8.31
CA TYR A 106 -11.37 -8.87 -8.29
C TYR A 106 -12.52 -8.23 -9.09
N ASP A 107 -12.33 -7.05 -9.68
CA ASP A 107 -13.44 -6.26 -10.25
C ASP A 107 -14.15 -6.95 -11.42
N HIS A 108 -13.43 -7.80 -12.14
CA HIS A 108 -13.94 -8.57 -13.27
C HIS A 108 -14.63 -9.89 -12.87
N ILE A 109 -14.55 -10.29 -11.59
CA ILE A 109 -15.15 -11.53 -11.12
C ILE A 109 -16.61 -11.26 -10.74
N GLU A 110 -17.53 -11.99 -11.37
CA GLU A 110 -18.94 -11.94 -10.99
C GLU A 110 -19.12 -12.30 -9.50
N GLY A 111 -19.86 -11.46 -8.77
CA GLY A 111 -20.07 -11.64 -7.33
C GLY A 111 -18.97 -11.10 -6.42
N ALA A 112 -18.01 -10.32 -6.95
CA ALA A 112 -16.98 -9.66 -6.14
C ALA A 112 -17.58 -8.75 -5.05
N ASN A 113 -18.71 -8.09 -5.31
CA ASN A 113 -19.51 -7.33 -4.34
C ASN A 113 -18.64 -6.42 -3.44
N GLU A 114 -18.46 -6.82 -2.17
CA GLU A 114 -17.67 -6.09 -1.18
C GLU A 114 -16.19 -5.96 -1.55
N PHE A 115 -15.65 -6.85 -2.39
CA PHE A 115 -14.26 -6.82 -2.89
C PHE A 115 -14.07 -6.02 -4.18
N HIS A 116 -15.11 -5.35 -4.67
CA HIS A 116 -14.97 -4.50 -5.85
C HIS A 116 -14.30 -3.16 -5.46
N SER A 117 -13.27 -2.76 -6.19
CA SER A 117 -12.37 -1.64 -5.85
C SER A 117 -13.09 -0.30 -5.65
N SER A 118 -14.22 -0.09 -6.32
CA SER A 118 -15.03 1.13 -6.23
C SER A 118 -15.85 1.25 -4.93
N VAL A 119 -16.15 0.15 -4.25
CA VAL A 119 -16.99 0.12 -3.04
C VAL A 119 -16.27 -0.46 -1.83
N TYR A 120 -15.10 -1.05 -2.02
CA TYR A 120 -14.33 -1.68 -0.94
C TYR A 120 -13.99 -0.68 0.16
N LYS A 121 -14.32 -1.06 1.39
CA LYS A 121 -13.97 -0.31 2.60
C LYS A 121 -12.72 -0.92 3.21
N TRP A 122 -11.60 -0.22 3.07
CA TRP A 122 -10.31 -0.68 3.59
C TRP A 122 -10.22 -0.46 5.11
N ASP A 123 -9.97 -1.50 5.90
CA ASP A 123 -9.73 -1.35 7.35
C ASP A 123 -8.28 -0.94 7.65
N PHE A 124 -7.75 -0.02 6.86
CA PHE A 124 -6.43 0.58 7.00
C PHE A 124 -6.65 2.08 6.85
N VAL A 125 -6.58 2.83 7.95
CA VAL A 125 -7.04 4.23 8.09
C VAL A 125 -6.42 5.17 7.04
N ILE A 126 -7.00 5.15 5.84
CA ILE A 126 -6.57 5.79 4.61
C ILE A 126 -7.84 6.14 3.84
N ASP A 127 -7.87 7.32 3.25
CA ASP A 127 -8.87 7.68 2.24
C ASP A 127 -8.54 6.94 0.93
N THR A 128 -9.46 6.08 0.47
CA THR A 128 -9.22 5.22 -0.70
C THR A 128 -9.04 6.00 -1.99
N ASP A 129 -9.63 7.20 -2.10
CA ASP A 129 -9.50 8.04 -3.29
C ASP A 129 -8.15 8.77 -3.29
N ASP A 130 -7.71 9.26 -2.13
CA ASP A 130 -6.35 9.77 -1.95
C ASP A 130 -5.32 8.67 -2.24
N TRP A 131 -5.57 7.43 -1.80
CA TRP A 131 -4.70 6.29 -2.11
C TRP A 131 -4.63 6.01 -3.62
N LYS A 132 -5.77 5.90 -4.30
CA LYS A 132 -5.81 5.68 -5.76
C LYS A 132 -5.10 6.80 -6.51
N THR A 133 -5.27 8.05 -6.08
CA THR A 133 -4.59 9.19 -6.71
C THR A 133 -3.09 9.10 -6.52
N MET A 134 -2.63 8.98 -5.27
CA MET A 134 -1.20 8.98 -4.99
C MET A 134 -0.49 7.73 -5.53
N HIS A 135 -1.17 6.58 -5.53
CA HIS A 135 -0.57 5.31 -5.88
C HIS A 135 -0.79 4.92 -7.35
N HIS A 136 -2.03 4.96 -7.86
CA HIS A 136 -2.30 4.52 -9.24
C HIS A 136 -1.92 5.58 -10.28
N GLN A 137 -2.09 6.86 -9.95
CA GLN A 137 -1.73 7.95 -10.87
C GLN A 137 -0.30 8.46 -10.61
N GLY A 138 0.15 8.42 -9.36
CA GLY A 138 1.51 8.82 -8.98
C GLY A 138 2.51 7.66 -9.03
N HIS A 139 2.48 6.81 -8.02
CA HIS A 139 3.52 5.79 -7.81
C HIS A 139 3.69 4.82 -8.98
N HIS A 140 2.64 4.14 -9.46
CA HIS A 140 2.78 3.10 -10.51
C HIS A 140 3.31 3.64 -11.85
N PRO A 141 2.81 4.77 -12.38
CA PRO A 141 3.33 5.33 -13.63
C PRO A 141 4.75 5.87 -13.51
N TYR A 142 5.13 6.36 -12.33
CA TYR A 142 6.40 7.05 -12.11
C TYR A 142 7.32 6.35 -11.12
N THR A 143 7.15 5.04 -10.93
CA THR A 143 7.83 4.28 -9.86
C THR A 143 9.33 4.53 -9.87
N ASN A 144 9.88 4.92 -8.72
CA ASN A 144 11.30 5.24 -8.54
C ASN A 144 11.83 6.42 -9.38
N ILE A 145 10.97 7.29 -9.91
CA ILE A 145 11.37 8.52 -10.59
C ILE A 145 11.38 9.68 -9.59
N LYS A 146 12.58 10.21 -9.30
CA LYS A 146 12.77 11.33 -8.37
C LYS A 146 11.90 12.54 -8.78
N GLY A 147 11.15 13.06 -7.82
CA GLY A 147 10.29 14.24 -8.01
C GLY A 147 8.93 13.95 -8.65
N GLN A 148 8.66 12.70 -9.02
CA GLN A 148 7.36 12.24 -9.52
C GLN A 148 6.76 11.21 -8.56
N ASP A 149 7.56 10.22 -8.16
CA ASP A 149 7.19 9.26 -7.13
C ASP A 149 7.41 9.85 -5.74
N HIS A 150 6.30 10.04 -5.04
CA HIS A 150 6.31 10.58 -3.68
C HIS A 150 6.58 9.49 -2.62
N ASP A 151 6.62 8.21 -3.01
CA ASP A 151 7.07 7.08 -2.17
C ASP A 151 8.60 7.13 -1.97
N ILE A 152 9.32 7.74 -2.91
CA ILE A 152 10.77 7.96 -2.85
C ILE A 152 11.13 9.45 -2.95
N GLY A 153 10.62 10.28 -2.05
CA GLY A 153 10.69 11.72 -2.26
C GLY A 153 10.32 12.58 -1.07
N TYR A 154 10.42 13.90 -1.27
CA TYR A 154 10.17 14.98 -0.31
C TYR A 154 8.71 15.03 0.16
N GLY A 155 8.36 14.07 1.01
CA GLY A 155 7.09 14.02 1.73
C GLY A 155 7.19 14.67 3.11
N LEU A 156 6.40 14.15 4.05
CA LEU A 156 6.51 14.50 5.48
C LEU A 156 7.86 14.12 6.10
N LEU A 157 8.54 13.11 5.54
CA LEU A 157 9.79 12.58 6.05
C LEU A 157 10.87 12.58 4.96
N ARG A 158 12.09 12.89 5.36
CA ARG A 158 13.31 12.68 4.60
C ARG A 158 13.83 11.26 4.83
N ILE A 159 13.78 10.41 3.82
CA ILE A 159 14.11 8.97 3.87
C ILE A 159 15.39 8.60 3.11
N ASP A 160 15.92 9.49 2.26
CA ASP A 160 17.14 9.27 1.48
C ASP A 160 18.15 10.40 1.69
N ALA A 161 19.44 10.07 1.75
CA ALA A 161 20.51 11.06 1.97
C ALA A 161 20.66 12.08 0.83
N ARG A 162 20.17 11.77 -0.37
CA ARG A 162 20.18 12.62 -1.57
C ARG A 162 19.00 13.58 -1.64
N GLN A 163 18.09 13.52 -0.67
CA GLN A 163 17.03 14.51 -0.52
C GLN A 163 17.60 15.77 0.14
N ASP A 164 17.36 16.92 -0.49
CA ASP A 164 17.47 18.26 0.09
C ASP A 164 16.82 18.34 1.48
N TRP A 165 17.36 19.25 2.28
CA TRP A 165 16.92 19.45 3.65
C TRP A 165 15.96 20.63 3.75
N TRP A 166 14.90 20.47 4.54
CA TRP A 166 13.87 21.47 4.78
C TRP A 166 13.67 21.66 6.29
N GLY A 167 13.25 22.84 6.73
CA GLY A 167 13.15 23.18 8.16
C GLY A 167 12.29 22.22 9.00
N HIS A 168 11.24 21.63 8.41
CA HIS A 168 10.40 20.63 9.09
C HIS A 168 11.12 19.29 9.33
N ASN A 169 12.25 19.01 8.69
CA ASN A 169 13.01 17.79 8.96
C ASN A 169 13.65 17.80 10.37
N LEU A 170 13.73 18.95 11.05
CA LEU A 170 14.16 19.00 12.46
C LEU A 170 13.21 18.25 13.39
N VAL A 171 11.90 18.36 13.15
CA VAL A 171 10.90 17.68 13.96
C VAL A 171 10.76 16.19 13.60
N GLN A 172 11.43 15.74 12.53
CA GLN A 172 11.34 14.37 12.04
C GLN A 172 11.78 13.31 13.06
N MET A 173 12.74 13.65 13.92
CA MET A 173 13.19 12.77 15.02
C MET A 173 12.08 12.50 16.04
N LEU A 174 11.14 13.44 16.19
CA LEU A 174 9.97 13.29 17.06
C LEU A 174 8.79 12.67 16.31
N THR A 175 8.67 12.89 15.01
CA THR A 175 7.61 12.26 14.22
C THR A 175 7.87 10.76 14.08
N PHE A 176 9.10 10.29 13.85
CA PHE A 176 9.36 8.86 13.60
C PHE A 176 8.77 7.91 14.68
N PRO A 177 8.97 8.15 15.99
CA PRO A 177 8.34 7.35 17.04
C PRO A 177 6.82 7.52 17.12
N ALA A 178 6.30 8.74 16.89
CA ALA A 178 4.86 9.00 16.87
C ALA A 178 4.14 8.30 15.70
N LEU A 179 4.82 8.18 14.56
CA LEU A 179 4.36 7.45 13.38
C LEU A 179 4.44 5.94 13.58
N LEU A 180 5.47 5.44 14.28
CA LEU A 180 5.56 4.04 14.69
C LEU A 180 4.48 3.67 15.73
N ALA A 181 4.13 4.60 16.62
CA ALA A 181 3.07 4.42 17.61
C ALA A 181 1.66 4.39 16.97
N SER A 182 1.47 5.05 15.82
CA SER A 182 0.22 5.04 15.07
C SER A 182 0.46 5.05 13.57
N HIS A 183 0.57 3.85 12.99
CA HIS A 183 0.63 3.68 11.53
C HIS A 183 -0.53 4.41 10.84
N SER A 184 -1.71 4.41 11.47
CA SER A 184 -2.92 5.06 10.96
C SER A 184 -2.75 6.57 10.80
N LEU A 185 -2.14 7.24 11.79
CA LEU A 185 -1.87 8.68 11.72
C LEU A 185 -0.90 9.00 10.58
N TYR A 186 0.15 8.21 10.43
CA TYR A 186 1.11 8.39 9.35
C TYR A 186 0.44 8.27 7.98
N PHE A 187 -0.16 7.12 7.71
CA PHE A 187 -0.66 6.80 6.40
C PHE A 187 -1.81 7.72 6.00
N ALA A 188 -2.73 8.06 6.90
CA ALA A 188 -3.81 9.00 6.61
C ALA A 188 -3.30 10.38 6.15
N LEU A 189 -2.28 10.93 6.85
CA LEU A 189 -1.72 12.24 6.49
C LEU A 189 -0.83 12.17 5.26
N TYR A 190 -0.07 11.09 5.13
CA TYR A 190 0.86 10.88 4.04
C TYR A 190 0.14 10.68 2.71
N THR A 191 -0.91 9.84 2.65
CA THR A 191 -1.67 9.65 1.42
C THR A 191 -2.36 10.93 0.99
N SER A 192 -2.95 11.69 1.92
CA SER A 192 -3.52 13.00 1.60
C SER A 192 -2.46 13.98 1.11
N TYR A 193 -1.26 14.03 1.73
CA TYR A 193 -0.17 14.89 1.24
C TYR A 193 0.22 14.53 -0.19
N SER A 194 0.48 13.26 -0.46
CA SER A 194 0.97 12.78 -1.75
C SER A 194 -0.08 12.92 -2.85
N ALA A 195 -1.36 12.62 -2.56
CA ALA A 195 -2.45 12.80 -3.52
C ALA A 195 -2.55 14.26 -3.99
N ARG A 196 -2.46 15.21 -3.05
CA ARG A 196 -2.48 16.65 -3.39
C ARG A 196 -1.27 17.06 -4.22
N ALA A 197 -0.10 16.47 -3.98
CA ALA A 197 1.08 16.73 -4.79
C ALA A 197 0.88 16.24 -6.24
N ILE A 198 0.32 15.05 -6.43
CA ILE A 198 -0.05 14.52 -7.75
C ILE A 198 -1.11 15.41 -8.44
N GLU A 199 -2.09 15.91 -7.69
CA GLU A 199 -3.11 16.84 -8.18
C GLU A 199 -2.59 18.26 -8.47
N GLY A 200 -1.31 18.57 -8.21
CA GLY A 200 -0.75 19.91 -8.35
C GLY A 200 -1.28 20.93 -7.34
N ARG A 201 -1.85 20.47 -6.22
CA ARG A 201 -2.40 21.31 -5.14
C ARG A 201 -1.36 21.58 -4.06
N LYS A 202 -1.51 22.73 -3.39
CA LYS A 202 -0.70 23.05 -2.20
C LYS A 202 -0.96 22.02 -1.11
N GLN A 203 0.07 21.26 -0.73
CA GLN A 203 -0.05 20.09 0.13
C GLN A 203 -0.45 20.47 1.56
N TYR A 204 0.20 21.49 2.13
CA TYR A 204 0.02 21.94 3.51
C TYR A 204 -1.27 22.73 3.79
N ALA A 205 -2.18 22.88 2.81
CA ALA A 205 -3.42 23.60 3.04
C ALA A 205 -4.30 22.83 4.05
N PRO A 206 -4.75 23.45 5.16
CA PRO A 206 -5.45 22.73 6.23
C PRO A 206 -6.68 21.94 5.77
N GLY A 207 -7.41 22.46 4.79
CA GLY A 207 -8.59 21.79 4.23
C GLY A 207 -8.31 20.44 3.57
N ASN A 208 -7.07 20.19 3.13
CA ASN A 208 -6.70 18.92 2.48
C ASN A 208 -6.68 17.73 3.45
N TYR A 209 -6.55 17.96 4.75
CA TYR A 209 -6.41 16.91 5.76
C TYR A 209 -7.73 16.61 6.48
N LYS A 210 -8.82 17.28 6.12
CA LYS A 210 -10.13 17.11 6.76
C LYS A 210 -10.57 15.64 6.73
N ASN A 211 -10.52 14.99 5.56
CA ASN A 211 -10.90 13.58 5.43
C ASN A 211 -9.99 12.67 6.27
N ALA A 212 -8.68 12.90 6.24
CA ALA A 212 -7.73 12.14 7.06
C ALA A 212 -8.06 12.23 8.56
N PHE A 213 -8.36 13.43 9.07
CA PHE A 213 -8.75 13.61 10.47
C PHE A 213 -10.11 12.99 10.79
N GLU A 214 -11.09 13.08 9.89
CA GLU A 214 -12.40 12.42 10.07
C GLU A 214 -12.25 10.89 10.12
N LEU A 215 -11.39 10.31 9.26
CA LEU A 215 -11.10 8.88 9.27
C LEU A 215 -10.38 8.46 10.55
N LEU A 216 -9.40 9.24 10.99
CA LEU A 216 -8.70 9.00 12.26
C LEU A 216 -9.66 9.05 13.45
N ALA A 217 -10.57 10.03 13.48
CA ALA A 217 -11.58 10.13 14.53
C ALA A 217 -12.53 8.93 14.52
N LYS A 218 -13.02 8.52 13.34
CA LYS A 218 -13.86 7.32 13.18
C LYS A 218 -13.13 6.06 13.62
N ALA A 219 -11.86 5.91 13.25
CA ALA A 219 -11.04 4.77 13.63
C ALA A 219 -10.78 4.73 15.14
N TYR A 220 -10.57 5.88 15.78
CA TYR A 220 -10.45 5.97 17.23
C TYR A 220 -11.74 5.54 17.94
N VAL A 221 -12.89 6.09 17.53
CA VAL A 221 -14.19 5.68 18.09
C VAL A 221 -14.41 4.18 17.90
N LYS A 222 -14.16 3.66 16.68
CA LYS A 222 -14.31 2.24 16.37
C LYS A 222 -13.42 1.38 17.28
N ASN A 223 -12.11 1.58 17.21
CA ASN A 223 -11.11 0.66 17.74
C ASN A 223 -10.82 0.85 19.25
N VAL A 224 -11.09 2.03 19.81
CA VAL A 224 -10.79 2.35 21.22
C VAL A 224 -12.04 2.41 22.08
N ILE A 225 -13.18 2.88 21.52
CA ILE A 225 -14.42 3.05 22.28
C ILE A 225 -15.37 1.86 22.05
N THR A 226 -15.64 1.48 20.80
CA THR A 226 -16.72 0.53 20.50
C THR A 226 -16.30 -0.93 20.44
N GLU A 227 -15.15 -1.24 19.84
CA GLU A 227 -14.66 -2.62 19.69
C GLU A 227 -14.19 -3.23 21.01
N PRO A 228 -13.46 -2.52 21.89
CA PRO A 228 -13.07 -3.07 23.20
C PRO A 228 -14.24 -3.37 24.15
N ALA A 229 -15.43 -2.82 23.85
CA ALA A 229 -16.64 -3.00 24.66
C ALA A 229 -17.53 -4.16 24.18
N LYS A 230 -17.13 -4.90 23.14
CA LYS A 230 -17.83 -6.07 22.58
C LYS A 230 -16.98 -7.32 22.76
#